data_AF-A0A522A8X3-F1
#
_entry.id   AF-A0A522A8X3-F1
#
_cell.length_a   1.000
_cell.length_b   1.000
_cell.length_c   1.000
_cell.angle_alpha   90.00
_cell.angle_beta   90.00
_cell.angle_gamma   90.00
#
_symmetry.space_group_name_H-M   'P 1'
#
loop_
_entity.id
_entity.type
_entity.pdbx_description
1 polymer ?
#
loop_
_entity_poly.entity_id
_entity_poly.type
_entity_poly.pdbx_seq_one_letter_code
_entity_poly.pdbx_strand_id
1 'polypeptide(L)'
;MTPKPKFMPEPRGWNKTQVAARLGISPSRFSELAIELLRAGFPQPDPITGKTDGDAVNAWMDSRSPVLASRSTANSDRLDAEIEAWAEGLKKLREES
;
A
#
# COMPACT_ATOMS: atom_id res chain seq x y z
N MET A 1 8.83 -37.70 -13.05
CA MET A 1 8.80 -36.86 -11.84
C MET A 1 8.51 -35.44 -12.30
N THR A 2 7.28 -34.94 -12.13
CA THR A 2 6.90 -33.58 -12.54
C THR A 2 7.57 -32.56 -11.61
N PRO A 3 8.23 -31.51 -12.13
CA PRO A 3 8.84 -30.50 -11.28
C PRO A 3 7.76 -29.80 -10.46
N LYS A 4 7.98 -29.69 -9.15
CA LYS A 4 7.09 -28.92 -8.27
C LYS A 4 7.14 -27.44 -8.67
N PRO A 5 5.99 -26.75 -8.78
CA PRO A 5 5.99 -25.32 -9.05
C PRO A 5 6.79 -24.60 -7.96
N LYS A 6 7.76 -23.78 -8.37
CA LYS A 6 8.49 -22.90 -7.44
C LYS A 6 7.62 -21.71 -7.14
N PHE A 7 7.31 -21.51 -5.87
CA PHE A 7 6.74 -20.26 -5.40
C PHE A 7 7.78 -19.14 -5.61
N MET A 8 7.49 -18.22 -6.53
CA MET A 8 8.27 -17.00 -6.75
C MET A 8 7.35 -15.83 -6.37
N PRO A 9 7.36 -15.38 -5.10
CA PRO A 9 6.59 -14.21 -4.72
C PRO A 9 7.14 -13.02 -5.48
N GLU A 10 6.24 -12.16 -5.96
CA GLU A 10 6.66 -10.93 -6.63
C GLU A 10 7.45 -10.08 -5.63
N PRO A 11 8.69 -9.67 -5.95
CA PRO A 11 9.48 -8.85 -5.05
C PRO A 11 8.78 -7.51 -4.80
N ARG A 12 8.59 -7.15 -3.53
CA ARG A 12 7.98 -5.88 -3.12
C ARG A 12 8.80 -4.65 -3.49
N GLY A 13 10.12 -4.79 -3.57
CA GLY A 13 11.01 -3.71 -4.02
C GLY A 13 11.08 -3.64 -5.54
N TRP A 14 10.59 -2.54 -6.10
CA TRP A 14 10.55 -2.29 -7.54
C TRP A 14 11.69 -1.38 -7.99
N ASN A 15 12.22 -1.67 -9.18
CA ASN A 15 13.12 -0.77 -9.89
C ASN A 15 12.33 0.31 -10.66
N LYS A 16 13.06 1.31 -11.18
CA LYS A 16 12.50 2.42 -11.94
C LYS A 16 11.57 2.01 -13.09
N THR A 17 11.92 0.96 -13.82
CA THR A 17 11.13 0.48 -14.95
C THR A 17 9.82 -0.14 -14.48
N GLN A 18 9.85 -0.91 -13.40
CA GLN A 18 8.65 -1.50 -12.79
C GLN A 18 7.72 -0.41 -12.23
N VAL A 19 8.27 0.60 -11.55
CA VAL A 19 7.51 1.74 -11.04
C VAL A 19 6.87 2.52 -12.19
N ALA A 20 7.62 2.83 -13.24
CA ALA A 20 7.09 3.55 -14.40
C ALA A 20 5.99 2.76 -15.12
N ALA A 21 6.20 1.46 -15.31
CA ALA A 21 5.20 0.56 -15.89
C ALA A 21 3.92 0.52 -15.04
N ARG A 22 4.05 0.48 -13.70
CA ARG A 22 2.91 0.53 -12.78
C ARG A 22 2.12 1.83 -12.91
N LEU A 23 2.82 2.96 -13.09
CA LEU A 23 2.23 4.28 -13.31
C LEU A 23 1.68 4.49 -14.74
N GLY A 24 1.87 3.53 -15.65
CA GLY A 24 1.41 3.62 -17.03
C GLY A 24 2.19 4.63 -17.88
N ILE A 25 3.43 4.94 -17.52
CA ILE A 25 4.30 5.90 -18.24
C ILE A 25 5.63 5.26 -18.62
N SER A 26 6.34 5.87 -19.56
CA SER A 26 7.68 5.41 -19.93
C SER A 26 8.70 5.69 -18.80
N PRO A 27 9.79 4.91 -18.70
CA PRO A 27 10.86 5.19 -17.74
C PRO A 27 11.52 6.56 -17.92
N SER A 28 11.61 7.05 -19.16
CA SER A 28 12.09 8.41 -19.45
C SER A 28 11.15 9.45 -18.86
N ARG A 29 9.84 9.32 -19.10
CA ARG A 29 8.83 10.25 -18.57
C ARG A 29 8.79 10.24 -17.04
N PHE A 30 8.95 9.07 -16.42
CA PHE A 30 9.08 8.97 -14.97
C PHE A 30 10.31 9.72 -14.44
N SER A 31 11.42 9.72 -15.18
CA SER A 31 12.63 10.47 -14.82
C SER A 31 12.39 11.97 -14.83
N GLU A 32 11.73 12.46 -15.87
CA GLU A 32 11.40 13.88 -16.04
C GLU A 32 10.49 14.38 -14.91
N LEU A 33 9.52 13.55 -14.50
CA LEU A 33 8.54 13.89 -13.48
C LEU A 33 8.98 13.55 -12.05
N ALA A 34 10.14 12.92 -11.85
CA ALA A 34 10.53 12.36 -10.55
C ALA A 34 10.49 13.40 -9.42
N ILE A 35 10.99 14.62 -9.67
CA ILE A 35 10.99 15.69 -8.66
C ILE A 35 9.56 16.16 -8.34
N GLU A 36 8.69 16.28 -9.34
CA GLU A 36 7.30 16.67 -9.13
C GLU A 36 6.51 15.58 -8.40
N LEU A 37 6.75 14.32 -8.73
CA LEU A 37 6.17 13.18 -8.03
C LEU A 37 6.58 13.17 -6.56
N LEU A 38 7.88 13.35 -6.25
CA LEU A 38 8.36 13.44 -4.88
C LEU A 38 7.73 14.60 -4.10
N ARG A 39 7.60 15.78 -4.74
CA ARG A 39 6.88 16.93 -4.15
C ARG A 39 5.40 16.64 -3.90
N ALA A 40 4.79 15.79 -4.73
CA ALA A 40 3.42 15.31 -4.58
C ALA A 40 3.30 14.09 -3.62
N GLY A 41 4.33 13.81 -2.81
CA GLY A 41 4.31 12.77 -1.80
C GLY A 41 4.54 11.36 -2.33
N PHE A 42 5.07 11.20 -3.55
CA PHE A 42 5.44 9.88 -4.08
C PHE A 42 6.54 9.23 -3.22
N PRO A 43 6.50 7.90 -2.99
CA PRO A 43 7.47 7.23 -2.13
C PRO A 43 8.90 7.36 -2.64
N GLN A 44 9.82 7.67 -1.72
CA GLN A 44 11.25 7.67 -2.02
C GLN A 44 11.78 6.24 -2.14
N PRO A 45 12.76 5.99 -3.04
CA PRO A 45 13.50 4.74 -3.04
C PRO A 45 14.23 4.52 -1.71
N ASP A 46 14.31 3.27 -1.28
CA ASP A 46 15.11 2.87 -0.13
C ASP A 46 16.60 3.22 -0.37
N PRO A 47 17.27 3.88 0.59
CA PRO A 47 18.62 4.39 0.39
C PRO A 47 19.69 3.29 0.29
N ILE A 48 19.40 2.07 0.76
CA ILE A 48 20.35 0.96 0.76
C ILE A 48 20.25 0.17 -0.55
N THR A 49 19.03 -0.11 -0.99
CA THR A 49 18.75 -0.99 -2.13
C THR A 49 18.44 -0.23 -3.42
N GLY A 50 18.13 1.06 -3.33
CA GLY A 50 17.69 1.89 -4.45
C GLY A 50 16.32 1.48 -5.03
N LYS A 51 15.58 0.61 -4.35
CA LYS A 51 14.27 0.11 -4.78
C LYS A 51 13.15 0.90 -4.14
N THR A 52 12.06 1.11 -4.87
CA THR A 52 10.85 1.72 -4.32
C THR A 52 9.91 0.63 -3.84
N ASP A 53 9.33 0.80 -2.66
CA ASP A 53 8.32 -0.12 -2.13
C ASP A 53 7.05 -0.09 -3.00
N GLY A 54 6.70 -1.21 -3.63
CA GLY A 54 5.56 -1.32 -4.53
C GLY A 54 4.21 -1.15 -3.84
N ASP A 55 4.09 -1.53 -2.56
CA ASP A 55 2.86 -1.31 -1.80
C ASP A 55 2.70 0.17 -1.48
N ALA A 56 3.80 0.88 -1.20
CA ALA A 56 3.76 2.34 -1.03
C ALA A 56 3.36 3.06 -2.33
N VAL A 57 3.82 2.57 -3.49
CA VAL A 57 3.39 3.10 -4.80
C VAL A 57 1.88 2.88 -5.00
N ASN A 58 1.37 1.69 -4.68
CA ASN A 58 -0.07 1.39 -4.76
C ASN A 58 -0.87 2.28 -3.81
N ALA A 59 -0.46 2.41 -2.55
CA ALA A 59 -1.13 3.26 -1.57
C ALA A 59 -1.17 4.73 -2.02
N TRP A 60 -0.07 5.24 -2.59
CA TRP A 60 -0.03 6.59 -3.14
C TRP A 60 -1.03 6.76 -4.30
N MET A 61 -1.11 5.80 -5.23
CA MET A 61 -2.13 5.84 -6.31
C MET A 61 -3.56 5.80 -5.75
N ASP A 62 -3.81 4.92 -4.78
CA ASP A 62 -5.13 4.74 -4.19
C ASP A 62 -5.60 6.00 -3.45
N SER A 63 -4.70 6.67 -2.73
CA SER A 63 -5.00 7.94 -2.05
C SER A 63 -5.43 9.06 -3.01
N ARG A 64 -5.02 8.98 -4.28
CA ARG A 64 -5.38 9.93 -5.34
C ARG A 64 -6.66 9.55 -6.07
N SER A 65 -7.19 8.37 -5.81
CA SER A 65 -8.48 7.92 -6.33
C SER A 65 -9.58 8.26 -5.32
N PRO A 66 -10.53 9.15 -5.64
CA PRO A 66 -11.63 9.48 -4.74
C PRO A 66 -12.46 8.25 -4.33
N VAL A 67 -12.55 7.26 -5.23
CA VAL A 67 -13.29 6.02 -5.00
C VAL A 67 -12.58 5.11 -4.00
N LEU A 68 -11.26 5.01 -4.08
CA LEU A 68 -10.49 4.15 -3.17
C LEU A 68 -10.24 4.85 -1.82
N ALA A 69 -10.02 6.17 -1.83
CA ALA A 69 -9.91 6.97 -0.61
C ALA A 69 -11.18 6.91 0.25
N SER A 70 -12.37 6.98 -0.36
CA SER A 70 -13.65 6.83 0.35
C SER A 70 -13.89 5.42 0.89
N ARG A 71 -13.33 4.39 0.24
CA ARG A 71 -13.38 3.02 0.74
C ARG A 71 -12.52 2.81 1.98
N SER A 72 -11.34 3.42 2.03
CA SER A 72 -10.44 3.32 3.19
C SER A 72 -11.03 3.99 4.43
N THR A 73 -11.70 5.13 4.28
CA THR A 73 -12.41 5.81 5.38
C THR A 73 -13.57 4.97 5.90
N ALA A 74 -14.43 4.47 5.01
CA ALA A 74 -15.52 3.58 5.40
C ALA A 74 -15.05 2.30 6.12
N ASN A 75 -13.89 1.75 5.73
CA ASN A 75 -13.30 0.60 6.43
C ASN A 75 -12.77 0.96 7.83
N SER A 76 -12.21 2.17 8.01
CA SER A 76 -11.74 2.64 9.32
C SER A 76 -12.90 2.79 10.29
N ASP A 77 -13.98 3.48 9.86
CA ASP A 77 -15.17 3.70 10.68
C ASP A 77 -15.78 2.37 11.15
N ARG A 78 -15.77 1.36 10.26
CA ARG A 78 -16.24 0.01 10.57
C ARG A 78 -15.34 -0.68 11.61
N LEU A 79 -14.02 -0.54 11.49
CA LEU A 79 -13.07 -1.16 12.41
C LEU A 79 -13.16 -0.55 13.81
N ASP A 80 -13.32 0.78 13.89
CA ASP A 80 -13.50 1.49 15.15
C ASP A 80 -14.78 1.01 15.85
N ALA A 81 -15.87 0.83 15.11
CA ALA A 81 -17.11 0.25 15.65
C ALA A 81 -16.93 -1.20 16.15
N GLU A 82 -16.13 -2.02 15.47
CA GLU A 82 -15.82 -3.40 15.91
C GLU A 82 -14.97 -3.41 17.19
N ILE A 83 -14.00 -2.50 17.30
CA ILE A 83 -13.13 -2.37 18.49
C ILE A 83 -13.97 -1.97 19.71
N GLU A 84 -14.85 -0.98 19.58
CA GLU A 84 -15.73 -0.53 20.67
C GLU A 84 -16.70 -1.64 21.09
N ALA A 85 -17.31 -2.35 20.13
CA ALA A 85 -18.19 -3.48 20.43
C ALA A 85 -17.45 -4.61 21.18
N TRP A 86 -16.19 -4.86 20.81
CA TRP A 86 -15.37 -5.84 21.50
C TRP A 86 -14.98 -5.39 22.92
N ALA A 87 -14.64 -4.11 23.09
CA ALA A 87 -14.32 -3.52 24.40
C ALA A 87 -15.51 -3.59 25.39
N GLU A 88 -16.73 -3.28 24.91
CA GLU A 88 -17.97 -3.44 25.68
C GLU A 88 -18.20 -4.91 26.10
N GLY A 89 -17.98 -5.85 25.18
CA GLY A 89 -18.06 -7.28 25.47
C GLY A 89 -17.09 -7.72 26.58
N LEU A 90 -15.85 -7.24 26.55
CA LEU A 90 -14.85 -7.53 27.58
C LEU A 90 -15.23 -6.92 28.95
N LYS A 91 -15.77 -5.71 28.96
CA LYS A 91 -16.22 -5.03 30.18
C LYS A 91 -17.33 -5.84 30.87
N LYS A 92 -18.30 -6.31 30.10
CA LYS A 92 -19.41 -7.14 30.59
C LYS A 92 -18.93 -8.45 31.22
N LEU A 93 -17.97 -9.13 30.59
CA LEU A 93 -17.39 -10.38 31.12
C LEU A 93 -16.67 -10.18 32.47
N ARG A 94 -16.08 -9.00 32.68
CA ARG A 94 -15.39 -8.65 33.94
C ARG A 94 -16.37 -8.33 35.08
N GLU A 95 -17.56 -7.83 34.78
CA GLU A 95 -18.59 -7.51 35.77
C GLU A 95 -19.40 -8.74 36.22
N GLU A 96 -19.39 -9.82 35.43
CA GLU A 96 -20.07 -11.09 35.68
C GLU A 96 -19.19 -12.16 36.38
N SER A 97 -17.90 -11.87 36.63
CA SER A 97 -16.95 -12.71 37.39
C SER A 97 -16.67 -12.17 38.79
#